data_AF-A0A1F3SPV5-F1
#
_entry.id   AF-A0A1F3SPV5-F1
#
_cell.length_a   1.000
_cell.length_b   1.000
_cell.length_c   1.000
_cell.angle_alpha   90.00
_cell.angle_beta   90.00
_cell.angle_gamma   90.00
#
_symmetry.space_group_name_H-M   'P 1'
#
loop_
_entity.id
_entity.type
_entity.pdbx_description
1 polymer ?
#
loop_
_entity_poly.entity_id
_entity_poly.type
_entity_poly.pdbx_seq_one_letter_code
_entity_poly.pdbx_strand_id
1 'polypeptide(L)'
;MYAGLGIGFLAFLGIGLVPGLLYGGYIGLIMAGSIFGMPVEPTLVARLLTGGGMGLGALMALTFFLVVGSLVGTVTGFAIAAVKENRAKSIAALEAVQVKQRIP
;
A
#
# COMPACT_ATOMS: atom_id res chain seq x y z
N MET A 1 1.97 1.22 -12.69
CA MET A 1 1.76 0.05 -11.82
C MET A 1 2.95 -0.17 -10.87
N TYR A 2 4.18 -0.42 -11.34
CA TYR A 2 5.34 -0.68 -10.48
C TYR A 2 5.69 0.45 -9.49
N ALA A 3 5.55 1.72 -9.90
CA ALA A 3 5.81 2.86 -9.02
C ALA A 3 4.87 2.90 -7.80
N GLY A 4 3.58 2.56 -7.97
CA GLY A 4 2.63 2.51 -6.86
C GLY A 4 2.93 1.37 -5.86
N LEU A 5 3.39 0.24 -6.39
CA LEU A 5 3.78 -0.93 -5.58
C LEU A 5 5.03 -0.63 -4.75
N GLY A 6 6.03 0.03 -5.36
CA GLY A 6 7.22 0.51 -4.65
C GLY A 6 6.89 1.51 -3.54
N ILE A 7 6.07 2.53 -3.82
CA ILE A 7 5.66 3.52 -2.81
C ILE A 7 4.86 2.86 -1.68
N GLY A 8 3.96 1.93 -2.00
CA GLY A 8 3.22 1.15 -1.00
C GLY A 8 4.15 0.35 -0.08
N PHE A 9 5.18 -0.29 -0.64
CA PHE A 9 6.18 -1.02 0.15
C PHE A 9 7.00 -0.10 1.06
N LEU A 10 7.43 1.06 0.56
CA LEU A 10 8.12 2.07 1.37
C LEU A 10 7.24 2.59 2.51
N ALA A 11 5.96 2.85 2.24
CA ALA A 11 4.99 3.27 3.26
C ALA A 11 4.77 2.18 4.33
N PHE A 12 4.76 0.90 3.93
CA PHE A 12 4.74 -0.22 4.86
C PHE A 12 5.99 -0.22 5.75
N LEU A 13 7.20 -0.10 5.20
CA LEU A 13 8.43 -0.08 5.99
C LEU A 13 8.46 1.09 6.99
N GLY A 14 7.99 2.27 6.59
CA GLY A 14 8.03 3.47 7.43
C GLY A 14 6.96 3.49 8.53
N ILE A 15 5.73 3.06 8.21
CA ILE A 15 4.56 3.29 9.08
C ILE A 15 3.77 2.00 9.34
N GLY A 16 3.71 1.06 8.38
CA GLY A 16 2.88 -0.14 8.47
C GLY A 16 3.51 -1.31 9.23
N LEU A 17 4.83 -1.41 9.26
CA LEU A 17 5.54 -2.54 9.86
C LEU A 17 5.36 -2.59 11.38
N VAL A 18 5.54 -1.45 12.04
CA VAL A 18 5.39 -1.33 13.50
C VAL A 18 3.98 -1.73 13.97
N PRO A 19 2.87 -1.16 13.47
CA PRO A 19 1.53 -1.58 13.88
C PRO A 19 1.24 -3.03 13.48
N GLY A 20 1.70 -3.51 12.32
CA GLY A 20 1.53 -4.90 11.92
C GLY A 20 2.16 -5.88 12.92
N LEU A 21 3.38 -5.61 13.36
CA LEU A 21 4.08 -6.42 14.36
C LEU A 21 3.43 -6.29 15.75
N LEU A 22 3.10 -5.07 16.19
CA LEU A 22 2.55 -4.84 17.52
C LEU A 22 1.17 -5.48 17.70
N TYR A 23 0.24 -5.24 16.78
CA TYR A 23 -1.09 -5.83 16.85
C TYR A 23 -1.05 -7.35 16.63
N GLY A 24 -0.23 -7.83 15.69
CA GLY A 24 -0.04 -9.26 15.49
C GLY A 24 0.51 -9.96 16.73
N GLY A 25 1.53 -9.37 17.37
CA GLY A 25 2.09 -9.89 18.61
C GLY A 25 1.11 -9.86 19.77
N TYR A 26 0.35 -8.78 19.92
CA TYR A 26 -0.67 -8.66 20.97
C TYR A 26 -1.75 -9.75 20.85
N ILE A 27 -2.26 -10.00 19.64
CA ILE A 27 -3.24 -11.07 19.39
C ILE A 27 -2.61 -12.45 19.64
N GLY A 28 -1.37 -12.67 19.21
CA GLY A 28 -0.65 -13.92 19.48
C GLY A 28 -0.42 -14.17 20.97
N LEU A 29 -0.16 -13.11 21.75
CA LEU A 29 0.02 -13.19 23.19
C LEU A 29 -1.31 -13.48 23.92
N ILE A 30 -2.41 -12.83 23.52
CA ILE A 30 -3.74 -13.13 24.06
C ILE A 30 -4.13 -14.57 23.76
N MET A 31 -3.86 -15.04 22.54
CA MET A 31 -4.08 -16.44 22.17
C MET A 31 -3.28 -17.38 23.09
N ALA A 32 -2.01 -17.06 23.36
CA ALA A 32 -1.20 -17.86 24.27
C ALA A 32 -1.78 -17.85 25.69
N GLY A 33 -2.23 -16.69 26.18
CA GLY A 33 -2.89 -16.57 27.48
C GLY A 33 -4.22 -17.30 27.58
N SER A 34 -4.97 -17.40 26.48
CA SER A 34 -6.22 -18.17 26.45
C SER A 34 -6.00 -19.68 26.55
N ILE A 35 -4.84 -20.17 26.08
CA ILE A 35 -4.49 -21.60 26.08
C ILE A 35 -3.79 -22.00 27.38
N PHE A 36 -2.80 -21.22 27.81
CA PHE A 36 -1.92 -21.55 28.94
C PHE A 36 -2.36 -20.90 30.27
N GLY A 37 -3.36 -20.02 30.23
CA GLY A 37 -3.73 -19.18 31.37
C GLY A 37 -2.85 -17.94 31.48
N MET A 38 -3.36 -16.95 32.20
CA MET A 38 -2.64 -15.71 32.52
C MET A 38 -2.17 -15.79 33.98
N PRO A 39 -0.91 -15.43 34.32
CA PRO A 39 0.13 -14.89 33.44
C PRO A 39 0.83 -15.95 32.59
N VAL A 40 1.13 -15.60 31.34
CA VAL A 40 1.78 -16.51 30.38
C VAL A 40 3.25 -16.66 30.73
N GLU A 41 3.65 -17.84 31.19
CA GLU A 41 5.07 -18.15 31.33
C GLU A 41 5.75 -18.11 29.95
N PRO A 42 7.00 -17.62 29.85
CA PRO A 42 7.73 -17.49 28.59
C PRO A 42 8.26 -18.85 28.12
N THR A 43 7.35 -19.81 27.96
CA THR A 43 7.60 -21.11 27.36
C THR A 43 7.87 -20.95 25.87
N LEU A 44 8.52 -21.97 25.29
CA LEU A 44 8.82 -21.98 23.86
C LEU A 44 7.55 -21.82 23.00
N VAL A 45 6.44 -22.44 23.43
CA VAL A 45 5.17 -22.41 22.71
C VAL A 45 4.54 -21.01 22.75
N ALA A 46 4.53 -20.35 23.92
CA ALA A 46 4.03 -18.98 24.05
C ALA A 46 4.82 -17.98 23.17
N ARG A 47 6.14 -18.16 23.11
CA ARG A 47 7.02 -17.34 22.26
C ARG A 47 6.78 -17.58 20.77
N LEU A 48 6.61 -18.83 20.36
CA LEU A 48 6.28 -19.18 18.97
C LEU A 48 4.92 -18.64 18.57
N LEU A 49 3.93 -18.69 19.45
CA LEU A 49 2.58 -18.19 19.16
C LEU A 49 2.55 -16.66 19.04
N THR A 50 3.26 -15.98 19.95
CA THR A 50 3.39 -14.52 19.91
C THR A 50 4.20 -14.06 18.69
N GLY A 51 5.36 -14.67 18.44
CA GLY A 51 6.19 -14.37 17.27
C GLY A 51 5.52 -14.75 15.95
N GLY A 52 4.77 -15.85 15.92
CA GLY A 52 3.93 -16.24 14.80
C GLY A 52 2.84 -15.21 14.53
N GLY A 53 2.20 -14.71 15.58
CA GLY A 53 1.25 -13.60 15.51
C GLY A 53 1.87 -12.32 14.94
N MET A 54 3.08 -11.96 15.38
CA MET A 54 3.83 -10.82 14.82
C MET A 54 4.08 -10.99 13.32
N GLY A 55 4.58 -12.16 12.91
CA GLY A 55 4.83 -12.46 11.50
C GLY A 55 3.56 -12.37 10.65
N LEU A 56 2.47 -12.95 11.14
CA LEU A 56 1.18 -12.96 10.43
C LEU A 56 0.59 -11.54 10.34
N GLY A 57 0.67 -10.76 11.42
CA GLY A 57 0.26 -9.36 11.42
C GLY A 57 1.08 -8.49 10.46
N ALA A 58 2.40 -8.69 10.40
CA ALA A 58 3.26 -8.01 9.44
C ALA A 58 2.92 -8.38 7.99
N LEU A 59 2.64 -9.65 7.70
CA LEU A 59 2.23 -10.10 6.37
C LEU A 59 0.90 -9.47 5.94
N MET A 60 -0.09 -9.42 6.82
CA MET A 60 -1.38 -8.77 6.52
C MET A 60 -1.22 -7.28 6.23
N ALA A 61 -0.46 -6.57 7.07
CA ALA A 61 -0.16 -5.15 6.86
C ALA A 61 0.61 -4.92 5.55
N LEU A 62 1.59 -5.77 5.23
CA LEU A 62 2.34 -5.71 3.98
C LEU A 62 1.41 -5.85 2.78
N THR A 63 0.57 -6.88 2.74
CA THR A 63 -0.38 -7.09 1.64
C THR A 63 -1.33 -5.92 1.48
N PHE A 64 -1.86 -5.38 2.58
CA PHE A 64 -2.75 -4.22 2.55
C PHE A 64 -2.08 -3.00 1.90
N PHE A 65 -0.87 -2.64 2.33
CA PHE A 65 -0.14 -1.49 1.78
C PHE A 65 0.27 -1.68 0.33
N LEU A 66 0.65 -2.91 -0.07
CA LEU A 66 0.97 -3.21 -1.46
C LEU A 66 -0.25 -3.07 -2.36
N VAL A 67 -1.40 -3.62 -1.95
CA VAL A 67 -2.63 -3.55 -2.74
C VAL A 67 -3.11 -2.11 -2.84
N VAL A 68 -3.23 -1.39 -1.73
CA VAL A 68 -3.68 0.01 -1.71
C VAL A 68 -2.70 0.91 -2.49
N GLY A 69 -1.39 0.74 -2.29
CA GLY A 69 -0.38 1.48 -3.05
C GLY A 69 -0.45 1.22 -4.56
N SER A 70 -0.70 -0.04 -4.96
CA SER A 70 -0.86 -0.40 -6.38
C SER A 70 -2.12 0.21 -7.01
N LEU A 71 -3.22 0.24 -6.25
CA LEU A 71 -4.49 0.83 -6.67
C LEU A 71 -4.33 2.33 -6.85
N VAL A 72 -3.81 3.03 -5.83
CA VAL A 72 -3.59 4.49 -5.87
C VAL A 72 -2.63 4.88 -6.99
N GLY A 73 -1.54 4.13 -7.18
CA GLY A 73 -0.59 4.38 -8.27
C GLY A 73 -1.21 4.19 -9.66
N THR A 74 -2.16 3.26 -9.79
CA THR A 74 -2.87 3.02 -11.06
C THR A 74 -3.89 4.11 -11.33
N VAL A 75 -4.70 4.48 -10.34
CA VAL A 75 -5.68 5.57 -10.44
C VAL A 75 -5.01 6.89 -10.78
N THR A 76 -3.90 7.23 -10.10
CA THR A 76 -3.13 8.44 -10.38
C THR A 76 -2.56 8.43 -11.80
N GLY A 77 -2.11 7.27 -12.29
CA GLY A 77 -1.64 7.12 -13.67
C GLY A 77 -2.72 7.42 -14.72
N PHE A 78 -3.94 6.91 -14.51
CA PHE A 78 -5.08 7.21 -15.38
C PHE A 78 -5.46 8.69 -15.36
N ALA A 79 -5.46 9.32 -14.18
CA ALA A 79 -5.76 10.74 -14.05
C ALA A 79 -4.75 11.60 -14.84
N ILE A 80 -3.44 11.31 -14.73
CA ILE A 80 -2.39 12.02 -15.47
C ILE A 80 -2.54 11.81 -16.98
N ALA A 81 -2.83 10.58 -17.43
CA ALA A 81 -3.03 10.28 -18.84
C ALA A 81 -4.22 11.06 -19.42
N ALA A 82 -5.35 11.10 -18.71
CA ALA A 82 -6.54 11.85 -19.11
C ALA A 82 -6.27 13.36 -19.23
N VAL A 83 -5.50 13.95 -18.31
CA VAL A 83 -5.11 15.37 -18.38
C VAL A 83 -4.20 15.62 -19.59
N LYS A 84 -3.25 14.72 -19.86
CA LYS A 84 -2.33 14.84 -21.00
C LYS A 84 -3.07 14.77 -22.34
N GLU A 85 -4.04 13.86 -22.47
CA GLU A 85 -4.84 13.72 -23.69
C GLU A 85 -5.69 14.97 -23.97
N ASN A 86 -6.32 15.54 -22.93
CA ASN A 86 -7.07 16.79 -23.06
C ASN A 86 -6.18 17.95 -23.50
N ARG A 87 -4.97 18.07 -22.93
CA ARG A 87 -4.01 19.09 -23.38
C ARG A 87 -3.55 18.87 -24.82
N ALA A 88 -3.31 17.62 -25.23
CA ALA A 88 -2.90 17.31 -26.59
C ALA A 88 -3.99 17.68 -27.62
N LYS A 89 -5.26 17.40 -27.32
CA LYS A 89 -6.39 17.82 -28.16
C LYS A 89 -6.52 19.34 -28.23
N SER A 90 -6.32 20.05 -27.13
CA SER A 90 -6.33 21.52 -27.12
C SER A 90 -5.19 22.12 -27.94
N ILE A 91 -3.98 21.55 -27.89
CA ILE A 91 -2.84 22.05 -28.67
C ILE A 91 -3.04 21.76 -30.18
N ALA A 92 -3.52 20.57 -30.53
CA ALA A 92 -3.84 20.23 -31.93
C ALA A 92 -4.97 21.12 -32.51
N ALA A 93 -5.96 21.49 -31.68
CA ALA A 93 -7.00 22.43 -32.08
C ALA A 93 -6.46 23.85 -32.32
N LEU A 94 -5.45 24.28 -31.56
CA LEU A 94 -4.78 25.57 -31.76
C LEU A 94 -3.95 25.60 -33.05
N GLU A 95 -3.27 24.49 -33.39
CA GLU A 95 -2.52 24.38 -34.66
C GLU A 95 -3.46 24.38 -35.88
N ALA A 96 -4.61 23.72 -35.81
CA ALA A 96 -5.61 23.73 -36.88
C ALA A 96 -6.21 25.13 -37.14
N VAL A 97 -6.34 25.95 -36.10
CA VAL A 97 -6.81 27.35 -36.23
C VAL A 97 -5.71 28.25 -36.83
N GLN A 98 -4.45 28.05 -36.43
CA GLN A 98 -3.30 28.79 -36.98
C GLN A 98 -3.07 28.52 -38.47
N VAL A 99 -3.23 27.27 -38.93
CA VAL A 99 -3.07 26.91 -40.35
C VAL A 99 -4.17 27.55 -41.21
N LYS A 100 -5.39 27.65 -40.70
CA LYS A 100 -6.50 28.31 -41.42
C LYS A 100 -6.38 29.83 -41.48
N GLN A 101 -5.68 30.47 -40.54
CA GLN A 101 -5.35 31.90 -40.59
C GLN A 101 -4.13 32.25 -41.46
N ARG A 102 -3.33 31.26 -41.87
CA ARG A 102 -2.12 31.45 -42.69
C ARG A 102 -2.38 31.42 -44.20
N ILE A 103 -3.58 31.05 -44.65
CA ILE A 103 -3.95 31.05 -46.07
C ILE A 103 -5.01 32.14 -46.32
N PRO A 104 -4.62 33.33 -46.82
CA PRO A 104 -5.56 34.27 -47.42
C PRO A 104 -6.09 33.76 -48.78
#